data_AF-A0A2G8SFF9-F1
#
_entry.id   AF-A0A2G8SFF9-F1
#
_cell.length_a   1.000
_cell.length_b   1.000
_cell.length_c   1.000
_cell.angle_alpha   90.00
_cell.angle_beta   90.00
_cell.angle_gamma   90.00
#
_symmetry.space_group_name_H-M   'P 1'
#
loop_
_entity.id
_entity.type
_entity.pdbx_description
1 polymer ?
#
loop_
_entity_poly.entity_id
_entity_poly.type
_entity_poly.pdbx_seq_one_letter_code
_entity_poly.pdbx_strand_id
1 'polypeptide(L)'
;MQTDLKSRHRVEVAALISPSIDSLGLPHPTPSVMDAKSLAMSLATIVGLILSVRGETHTIHFVNQCGFGTPTLVSDGVILPTGADVTVNGPINAVAYLQTGSCSLNGENCTTVDISLANANPSDPGSGSSVAIDLFPPHSYSAPTGFGYYNGCDGTGEDCTNPNCGLPGVPPSGGPTPIVCTTDNVNIAITFCD
;
A
#
# COMPACT_ATOMS: atom_id res chain seq x y z
N MET A 1 -43.05 19.80 2.33
CA MET A 1 -43.31 18.36 2.18
C MET A 1 -41.98 17.66 2.38
N GLN A 2 -41.84 16.99 3.51
CA GLN A 2 -40.60 16.53 4.10
C GLN A 2 -40.60 15.01 4.00
N THR A 3 -39.61 14.41 3.35
CA THR A 3 -39.31 12.97 3.52
C THR A 3 -37.81 12.76 3.35
N ASP A 4 -37.17 12.72 4.51
CA ASP A 4 -35.81 12.29 4.80
C ASP A 4 -35.85 10.75 4.98
N LEU A 5 -35.08 9.99 4.19
CA LEU A 5 -34.91 8.54 4.37
C LEU A 5 -33.44 8.25 4.75
N LYS A 6 -33.12 8.56 6.00
CA LYS A 6 -31.88 8.21 6.67
C LYS A 6 -31.81 6.69 6.93
N SER A 7 -30.94 6.03 6.18
CA SER A 7 -30.56 4.63 6.32
C SER A 7 -30.03 4.32 7.73
N ARG A 8 -30.66 3.35 8.40
CA ARG A 8 -30.19 2.76 9.66
C ARG A 8 -29.50 1.44 9.34
N HIS A 9 -28.18 1.40 9.45
CA HIS A 9 -27.46 0.16 9.73
C HIS A 9 -26.85 0.30 11.12
N ARG A 10 -27.43 -0.45 12.07
CA ARG A 10 -26.86 -0.70 13.39
C ARG A 10 -25.70 -1.67 13.20
N VAL A 11 -24.47 -1.21 13.39
CA VAL A 11 -23.33 -2.08 13.66
C VAL A 11 -23.35 -2.36 15.16
N GLU A 12 -23.66 -3.61 15.52
CA GLU A 12 -23.50 -4.13 16.87
C GLU A 12 -22.00 -4.25 17.15
N VAL A 13 -21.47 -3.39 18.02
CA VAL A 13 -20.11 -3.53 18.57
C VAL A 13 -20.21 -4.46 19.77
N ALA A 14 -19.89 -5.73 19.56
CA ALA A 14 -19.69 -6.69 20.64
C ALA A 14 -18.47 -6.26 21.47
N ALA A 15 -18.73 -5.71 22.65
CA ALA A 15 -17.72 -5.41 23.65
C ALA A 15 -17.16 -6.73 24.20
N LEU A 16 -15.91 -7.05 23.86
CA LEU A 16 -15.17 -8.15 24.49
C LEU A 16 -14.79 -7.73 25.91
N ILE A 17 -15.32 -8.52 26.84
CA ILE A 17 -15.24 -8.38 28.28
C ILE A 17 -13.83 -8.79 28.71
N SER A 18 -13.11 -7.89 29.40
CA SER A 18 -11.82 -8.19 30.02
C SER A 18 -12.01 -9.09 31.25
N PRO A 19 -11.23 -10.16 31.45
CA PRO A 19 -11.25 -10.88 32.72
C PRO A 19 -10.41 -10.14 33.77
N SER A 20 -11.09 -9.67 34.82
CA SER A 20 -10.52 -9.27 36.09
C SER A 20 -9.98 -10.50 36.82
N ILE A 21 -8.66 -10.63 36.90
CA ILE A 21 -7.94 -11.58 37.75
C ILE A 21 -7.76 -10.94 39.12
N ASP A 22 -8.75 -11.16 39.99
CA ASP A 22 -8.64 -10.91 41.42
C ASP A 22 -8.50 -12.23 42.18
N SER A 23 -7.63 -12.21 43.20
CA SER A 23 -7.53 -13.18 44.29
C SER A 23 -6.76 -14.50 44.02
N LEU A 24 -5.45 -14.42 44.14
CA LEU A 24 -4.65 -15.51 44.72
C LEU A 24 -4.02 -15.01 46.01
N GLY A 25 -4.55 -15.49 47.14
CA GLY A 25 -4.01 -15.26 48.46
C GLY A 25 -2.60 -15.85 48.58
N LEU A 26 -1.60 -14.99 48.72
CA LEU A 26 -0.25 -15.38 49.05
C LEU A 26 -0.12 -15.57 50.58
N PRO A 27 0.37 -16.73 51.06
CA PRO A 27 0.73 -16.89 52.47
C PRO A 27 1.96 -16.04 52.80
N HIS A 28 1.90 -15.39 53.96
CA HIS A 28 2.96 -14.59 54.58
C HIS A 28 4.08 -15.52 55.09
N PRO A 29 5.35 -15.36 54.67
CA PRO A 29 6.46 -16.11 55.26
C PRO A 29 6.92 -15.48 56.57
N THR A 30 7.00 -16.28 57.63
CA THR A 30 7.70 -15.94 58.88
C THR A 30 9.21 -16.20 58.73
N PRO A 31 10.08 -15.41 59.38
CA PRO A 31 11.52 -15.62 59.30
C PRO A 31 11.93 -16.73 60.27
N SER A 32 12.17 -17.94 59.76
CA SER A 32 12.97 -18.95 60.46
C SER A 32 14.37 -19.00 59.86
N VAL A 33 15.32 -18.63 60.71
CA VAL A 33 16.71 -19.09 60.82
C VAL A 33 17.37 -19.55 59.50
N MET A 34 18.33 -18.74 59.06
CA MET A 34 19.25 -19.05 57.97
C MET A 34 20.13 -20.24 58.35
N ASP A 35 19.82 -21.42 57.80
CA ASP A 35 20.78 -22.51 57.66
C ASP A 35 21.38 -22.48 56.26
N ALA A 36 22.64 -22.06 56.21
CA ALA A 36 23.45 -22.03 55.01
C ALA A 36 23.80 -23.46 54.58
N LYS A 37 23.09 -23.99 53.58
CA LYS A 37 23.56 -25.02 52.62
C LYS A 37 22.40 -25.46 51.70
N SER A 38 22.35 -24.93 50.48
CA SER A 38 22.09 -25.77 49.29
C SER A 38 22.25 -24.95 48.01
N LEU A 39 23.11 -25.45 47.11
CA LEU A 39 23.17 -25.06 45.71
C LEU A 39 21.82 -25.38 45.02
N ALA A 40 21.19 -24.40 44.37
CA ALA A 40 20.34 -24.67 43.22
C ALA A 40 20.25 -23.41 42.33
N MET A 41 20.87 -23.52 41.17
CA MET A 41 20.93 -22.56 40.08
C MET A 41 19.58 -22.53 39.37
N SER A 42 18.90 -21.38 39.30
CA SER A 42 17.69 -21.21 38.47
C SER A 42 17.82 -19.94 37.63
N LEU A 43 18.63 -20.04 36.56
CA LEU A 43 18.65 -19.07 35.48
C LEU A 43 17.48 -19.41 34.54
N ALA A 44 16.33 -18.75 34.72
CA ALA A 44 15.19 -18.90 33.83
C ALA A 44 15.50 -18.21 32.48
N THR A 45 15.93 -18.98 31.48
CA THR A 45 16.08 -18.52 30.10
C THR A 45 14.72 -18.40 29.44
N ILE A 46 14.19 -17.18 29.33
CA ILE A 46 13.03 -16.86 28.48
C ILE A 46 13.53 -16.81 27.03
N VAL A 47 13.29 -17.87 26.26
CA VAL A 47 13.46 -17.85 24.81
C VAL A 47 12.13 -17.35 24.22
N GLY A 48 12.08 -16.07 23.86
CA GLY A 48 10.93 -15.48 23.17
C GLY A 48 10.88 -15.91 21.70
N LEU A 49 9.79 -16.56 21.29
CA LEU A 49 9.47 -16.78 19.88
C LEU A 49 9.11 -15.43 19.24
N ILE A 50 10.04 -14.86 18.46
CA ILE A 50 9.71 -13.75 17.56
C ILE A 50 9.06 -14.38 16.33
N LEU A 51 7.73 -14.41 16.31
CA LEU A 51 6.98 -14.71 15.10
C LEU A 51 7.10 -13.49 14.18
N SER A 52 7.90 -13.60 13.12
CA SER A 52 7.95 -12.58 12.08
C SER A 52 6.61 -12.53 11.36
N VAL A 53 5.80 -11.51 11.65
CA VAL A 53 4.64 -11.18 10.82
C VAL A 53 5.20 -10.72 9.47
N ARG A 54 4.97 -11.48 8.40
CA ARG A 54 5.22 -11.01 7.04
C ARG A 54 4.13 -10.00 6.71
N GLY A 55 4.40 -8.73 7.03
CA GLY A 55 3.56 -7.62 6.61
C GLY A 55 3.64 -7.42 5.10
N GLU A 56 2.53 -7.03 4.50
CA GLU A 56 2.47 -6.56 3.12
C GLU A 56 3.30 -5.28 2.97
N THR A 57 4.15 -5.22 1.95
CA THR A 57 4.95 -4.03 1.66
C THR A 57 5.16 -3.86 0.17
N HIS A 58 5.08 -2.60 -0.28
CA HIS A 58 5.29 -2.23 -1.67
C HIS A 58 6.19 -1.00 -1.73
N THR A 59 7.05 -0.94 -2.74
CA THR A 59 7.91 0.21 -3.03
C THR A 59 7.59 0.75 -4.41
N ILE A 60 7.36 2.05 -4.47
CA ILE A 60 7.19 2.81 -5.71
C ILE A 60 8.49 3.60 -5.92
N HIS A 61 9.25 3.20 -6.94
CA HIS A 61 10.50 3.84 -7.33
C HIS A 61 10.26 4.82 -8.48
N PHE A 62 10.90 5.98 -8.44
CA PHE A 62 10.77 7.00 -9.48
C PHE A 62 12.09 7.26 -10.21
N VAL A 63 12.03 7.26 -11.54
CA VAL A 63 13.13 7.65 -12.42
C VAL A 63 12.66 8.85 -13.25
N ASN A 64 13.25 10.03 -13.01
CA ASN A 64 12.99 11.21 -13.83
C ASN A 64 14.14 11.45 -14.81
N GLN A 65 13.98 11.01 -16.06
CA GLN A 65 14.96 11.24 -17.12
C GLN A 65 14.72 12.56 -17.88
N CYS A 66 13.65 13.29 -17.56
CA CYS A 66 13.28 14.52 -18.27
C CYS A 66 14.25 15.68 -18.00
N GLY A 67 14.94 15.67 -16.86
CA GLY A 67 15.76 16.79 -16.40
C GLY A 67 14.95 18.00 -15.91
N PHE A 68 13.62 17.87 -15.81
CA PHE A 68 12.69 18.86 -15.28
C PHE A 68 11.50 18.16 -14.61
N GLY A 69 10.67 18.95 -13.91
CA GLY A 69 9.50 18.45 -13.22
C GLY A 69 9.84 17.60 -11.99
N THR A 70 8.80 17.27 -11.22
CA THR A 70 8.94 16.51 -9.97
C THR A 70 8.01 15.30 -9.99
N PRO A 71 8.53 14.07 -9.92
CA PRO A 71 7.71 12.88 -9.69
C PRO A 71 6.84 13.07 -8.45
N THR A 72 5.53 13.01 -8.65
CA THR A 72 4.53 13.26 -7.61
C THR A 72 3.65 12.04 -7.46
N LEU A 73 3.45 11.61 -6.22
CA LEU A 73 2.57 10.50 -5.86
C LEU A 73 1.45 11.04 -4.97
N VAL A 74 0.21 10.74 -5.32
CA VAL A 74 -0.97 11.17 -4.56
C VAL A 74 -1.80 9.97 -4.18
N SER A 75 -2.14 9.88 -2.89
CA SER A 75 -3.01 8.83 -2.35
C SER A 75 -4.02 9.49 -1.42
N ASP A 76 -5.29 9.14 -1.56
CA ASP A 76 -6.41 9.72 -0.80
C ASP A 76 -6.43 11.27 -0.80
N GLY A 77 -6.06 11.89 -1.93
CA GLY A 77 -6.00 13.34 -2.09
C GLY A 77 -4.84 14.02 -1.35
N VAL A 78 -3.88 13.25 -0.85
CA VAL A 78 -2.68 13.74 -0.17
C VAL A 78 -1.45 13.42 -0.99
N ILE A 79 -0.60 14.43 -1.21
CA ILE A 79 0.70 14.24 -1.82
C ILE A 79 1.59 13.49 -0.82
N LEU A 80 2.03 12.30 -1.20
CA LEU A 80 3.05 11.52 -0.50
C LEU A 80 4.44 12.11 -0.80
N PRO A 81 5.51 11.69 -0.10
CA PRO A 81 6.86 12.19 -0.38
C PRO A 81 7.20 12.13 -1.88
N THR A 82 7.62 13.27 -2.43
CA THR A 82 7.85 13.45 -3.87
C THR A 82 9.33 13.27 -4.24
N GLY A 83 9.59 12.85 -5.48
CA GLY A 83 10.94 12.75 -6.04
C GLY A 83 11.86 11.70 -5.43
N ALA A 84 11.35 10.83 -4.55
CA ALA A 84 12.09 9.73 -3.93
C ALA A 84 11.20 8.49 -3.82
N ASP A 85 11.81 7.36 -3.51
CA ASP A 85 11.11 6.09 -3.33
C ASP A 85 10.11 6.19 -2.18
N VAL A 86 8.92 5.65 -2.40
CA VAL A 86 7.86 5.56 -1.40
C VAL A 86 7.64 4.09 -1.08
N THR A 87 7.96 3.69 0.14
CA THR A 87 7.63 2.37 0.68
C THR A 87 6.41 2.46 1.57
N VAL A 88 5.42 1.60 1.30
CA VAL A 88 4.19 1.48 2.08
C VAL A 88 4.13 0.12 2.77
N ASN A 89 3.48 0.09 3.94
CA ASN A 89 3.19 -1.14 4.68
C ASN A 89 1.68 -1.40 4.59
N GLY A 90 1.27 -2.31 3.72
CA GLY A 90 -0.13 -2.57 3.36
C GLY A 90 -0.47 -2.13 1.93
N PRO A 91 -1.74 -2.31 1.53
CA PRO A 91 -2.19 -1.98 0.18
C PRO A 91 -2.26 -0.46 -0.02
N ILE A 92 -2.10 -0.02 -1.26
CA ILE A 92 -2.18 1.40 -1.64
C ILE A 92 -2.96 1.57 -2.95
N ASN A 93 -3.84 2.58 -2.98
CA ASN A 93 -4.34 3.17 -4.22
C ASN A 93 -3.73 4.55 -4.37
N ALA A 94 -3.13 4.83 -5.52
CA ALA A 94 -2.46 6.10 -5.76
C ALA A 94 -2.47 6.49 -7.23
N VAL A 95 -2.20 7.75 -7.49
CA VAL A 95 -1.92 8.27 -8.82
C VAL A 95 -0.53 8.89 -8.80
N ALA A 96 0.28 8.54 -9.78
CA ALA A 96 1.59 9.16 -9.99
C ALA A 96 1.63 9.95 -11.29
N TYR A 97 2.35 11.07 -11.29
CA TYR A 97 2.55 11.91 -12.47
C TYR A 97 3.81 12.78 -12.33
N LEU A 98 4.31 13.30 -13.45
CA LEU A 98 5.38 14.29 -13.45
C LEU A 98 4.80 15.70 -13.30
N GLN A 99 4.94 16.30 -12.13
CA GLN A 99 4.47 17.67 -11.89
C GLN A 99 5.39 18.69 -12.58
N THR A 100 4.84 19.41 -13.55
CA THR A 100 5.53 20.47 -14.32
C THR A 100 4.99 21.88 -14.06
N GLY A 101 3.99 22.00 -13.20
CA GLY A 101 3.26 23.23 -12.87
C GLY A 101 1.85 23.29 -13.46
N SER A 102 1.51 22.42 -14.42
CA SER A 102 0.20 22.38 -15.07
C SER A 102 -0.71 21.25 -14.59
N CYS A 103 -0.18 20.27 -13.86
CA CYS A 103 -0.97 19.15 -13.37
C CYS A 103 -1.75 19.57 -12.13
N SER A 104 -3.04 19.25 -12.10
CA SER A 104 -3.86 19.36 -10.89
C SER A 104 -3.48 18.28 -9.86
N LEU A 105 -4.15 18.29 -8.70
CA LEU A 105 -3.80 17.42 -7.57
C LEU A 105 -3.76 15.94 -7.93
N ASN A 106 -4.75 15.43 -8.68
CA ASN A 106 -4.82 14.01 -9.05
C ASN A 106 -4.20 13.75 -10.43
N GLY A 107 -3.35 14.66 -10.92
CA GLY A 107 -2.70 14.53 -12.21
C GLY A 107 -3.56 14.96 -13.40
N GLU A 108 -4.70 15.64 -13.18
CA GLU A 108 -5.49 16.18 -14.28
C GLU A 108 -4.64 17.12 -15.17
N ASN A 109 -4.82 17.01 -16.49
CA ASN A 109 -4.00 17.62 -17.55
C ASN A 109 -2.58 17.03 -17.71
N CYS A 110 -2.29 15.87 -17.12
CA CYS A 110 -1.00 15.19 -17.23
C CYS A 110 -1.13 13.69 -17.49
N THR A 111 -0.06 13.09 -18.02
CA THR A 111 0.04 11.64 -18.14
C THR A 111 0.10 11.08 -16.73
N THR A 112 -0.85 10.21 -16.38
CA THR A 112 -0.94 9.62 -15.03
C THR A 112 -0.64 8.13 -15.08
N VAL A 113 -0.11 7.62 -13.97
CA VAL A 113 -0.02 6.20 -13.67
C VAL A 113 -0.99 5.93 -12.53
N ASP A 114 -2.09 5.22 -12.83
CA ASP A 114 -3.05 4.75 -11.85
C ASP A 114 -2.53 3.47 -11.21
N ILE A 115 -2.41 3.47 -9.89
CA ILE A 115 -1.71 2.45 -9.12
C ILE A 115 -2.66 1.86 -8.11
N SER A 116 -2.80 0.54 -8.11
CA SER A 116 -3.37 -0.24 -7.02
C SER A 116 -2.39 -1.35 -6.68
N LEU A 117 -1.69 -1.26 -5.55
CA LEU A 117 -0.80 -2.32 -5.09
C LEU A 117 -1.43 -3.02 -3.91
N ALA A 118 -1.58 -4.33 -4.07
CA ALA A 118 -2.04 -5.21 -3.02
C ALA A 118 -1.47 -6.63 -3.23
N ASN A 119 -1.29 -7.36 -2.13
CA ASN A 119 -1.06 -8.81 -2.16
C ASN A 119 -2.29 -9.52 -2.73
N ALA A 120 -2.05 -10.67 -3.37
CA ALA A 120 -3.15 -11.45 -3.92
C ALA A 120 -3.95 -12.07 -2.76
N ASN A 121 -5.28 -11.99 -2.85
CA ASN A 121 -6.18 -12.68 -1.95
C ASN A 121 -6.45 -14.10 -2.49
N PRO A 122 -6.06 -15.16 -1.77
CA PRO A 122 -6.29 -16.54 -2.22
C PRO A 122 -7.77 -16.91 -2.42
N SER A 123 -8.69 -16.16 -1.81
CA SER A 123 -10.14 -16.37 -1.93
C SER A 123 -10.76 -15.61 -3.10
N ASP A 124 -9.99 -14.76 -3.78
CA ASP A 124 -10.46 -13.90 -4.89
C ASP A 124 -9.50 -14.03 -6.09
N PRO A 125 -9.74 -15.01 -6.99
CA PRO A 125 -8.91 -15.22 -8.16
C PRO A 125 -8.88 -13.98 -9.06
N GLY A 126 -7.68 -13.44 -9.30
CA GLY A 126 -7.49 -12.19 -10.08
C GLY A 126 -7.28 -10.96 -9.23
N SER A 127 -7.39 -11.06 -7.90
CA SER A 127 -6.91 -10.03 -6.98
C SER A 127 -5.38 -9.94 -6.97
N GLY A 128 -4.87 -8.80 -6.53
CA GLY A 128 -3.45 -8.49 -6.49
C GLY A 128 -3.23 -7.04 -6.90
N SER A 129 -2.02 -6.76 -7.38
CA SER A 129 -1.64 -5.44 -7.84
C SER A 129 -2.08 -5.22 -9.29
N SER A 130 -2.46 -3.99 -9.62
CA SER A 130 -2.84 -3.57 -10.96
C SER A 130 -2.39 -2.13 -11.18
N VAL A 131 -1.78 -1.87 -12.34
CA VAL A 131 -1.27 -0.55 -12.69
C VAL A 131 -1.60 -0.24 -14.14
N ALA A 132 -1.98 1.00 -14.42
CA ALA A 132 -2.32 1.45 -15.76
C ALA A 132 -1.76 2.85 -16.01
N ILE A 133 -1.47 3.18 -17.26
CA ILE A 133 -1.25 4.58 -17.67
C ILE A 133 -2.58 5.14 -18.17
N ASP A 134 -3.02 6.27 -17.63
CA ASP A 134 -4.29 6.91 -18.00
C ASP A 134 -4.08 8.23 -18.75
N LEU A 135 -4.75 8.35 -19.89
CA LEU A 135 -4.86 9.56 -20.70
C LEU A 135 -6.32 9.98 -20.92
N PHE A 136 -7.27 9.30 -20.28
CA PHE A 136 -8.68 9.58 -20.45
C PHE A 136 -9.03 10.90 -19.75
N PRO A 137 -9.77 11.84 -20.39
CA PRO A 137 -10.11 13.11 -19.78
C PRO A 137 -10.73 12.93 -18.38
N PRO A 138 -10.27 13.68 -17.36
CA PRO A 138 -9.46 14.90 -17.46
C PRO A 138 -7.93 14.71 -17.52
N HIS A 139 -7.42 13.48 -17.60
CA HIS A 139 -6.00 13.22 -17.86
C HIS A 139 -5.67 13.45 -19.34
N SER A 140 -4.42 13.75 -19.64
CA SER A 140 -3.98 14.03 -21.01
C SER A 140 -2.48 13.89 -21.13
N TYR A 141 -1.98 13.63 -22.34
CA TYR A 141 -0.55 13.42 -22.52
C TYR A 141 0.28 14.67 -22.17
N SER A 142 1.23 14.55 -21.24
CA SER A 142 2.17 15.62 -20.87
C SER A 142 3.65 15.26 -21.03
N ALA A 143 4.02 14.00 -20.82
CA ALA A 143 5.37 13.48 -21.00
C ALA A 143 5.34 11.97 -21.31
N PRO A 144 6.36 11.44 -22.02
CA PRO A 144 6.56 10.00 -22.09
C PRO A 144 6.65 9.43 -20.68
N THR A 145 5.86 8.41 -20.40
CA THR A 145 5.78 7.80 -19.07
C THR A 145 5.68 6.29 -19.25
N GLY A 146 6.42 5.56 -18.44
CA GLY A 146 6.39 4.10 -18.39
C GLY A 146 6.35 3.61 -16.96
N PHE A 147 5.90 2.39 -16.77
CA PHE A 147 6.10 1.68 -15.50
C PHE A 147 6.48 0.23 -15.75
N GLY A 148 7.19 -0.36 -14.79
CA GLY A 148 7.49 -1.79 -14.76
C GLY A 148 7.42 -2.34 -13.34
N TYR A 149 6.83 -3.53 -13.21
CA TYR A 149 6.91 -4.29 -11.97
C TYR A 149 8.34 -4.81 -11.74
N TYR A 150 8.73 -4.85 -10.47
CA TYR A 150 9.94 -5.52 -10.00
C TYR A 150 9.71 -6.15 -8.63
N ASN A 151 10.59 -7.07 -8.20
CA ASN A 151 10.38 -7.88 -7.00
C ASN A 151 9.06 -8.68 -7.07
N GLY A 152 8.71 -9.10 -8.29
CA GLY A 152 7.44 -9.74 -8.64
C GLY A 152 7.00 -9.30 -10.03
N CYS A 153 6.57 -10.24 -10.87
CA CYS A 153 6.17 -9.97 -12.26
C CYS A 153 7.21 -9.17 -13.09
N ASP A 154 8.49 -9.35 -12.78
CA ASP A 154 9.59 -8.56 -13.33
C ASP A 154 9.55 -8.43 -14.86
N GLY A 155 9.74 -7.21 -15.36
CA GLY A 155 9.72 -6.92 -16.80
C GLY A 155 8.33 -6.80 -17.40
N THR A 156 7.27 -6.97 -16.60
CA THR A 156 5.89 -6.69 -17.01
C THR A 156 5.58 -5.22 -16.72
N GLY A 157 4.96 -4.53 -17.66
CA GLY A 157 4.71 -3.10 -17.58
C GLY A 157 4.09 -2.56 -18.86
N GLU A 158 3.97 -1.23 -18.95
CA GLU A 158 3.51 -0.53 -20.14
C GLU A 158 4.25 0.80 -20.29
N ASP A 159 4.48 1.21 -21.54
CA ASP A 159 5.06 2.49 -21.90
C ASP A 159 4.09 3.32 -22.75
N CYS A 160 4.01 4.60 -22.42
CA CYS A 160 3.26 5.60 -23.14
C CYS A 160 4.21 6.68 -23.67
N THR A 161 4.60 6.58 -24.95
CA THR A 161 5.57 7.49 -25.58
C THR A 161 4.92 8.53 -26.50
N ASN A 162 3.60 8.52 -26.63
CA ASN A 162 2.86 9.48 -27.44
C ASN A 162 1.40 9.62 -26.96
N PRO A 163 0.68 10.68 -27.39
CA PRO A 163 -0.70 10.94 -26.95
C PRO A 163 -1.75 9.88 -27.30
N ASN A 164 -1.40 8.87 -28.11
CA ASN A 164 -2.32 7.81 -28.53
C ASN A 164 -2.02 6.46 -27.87
N CYS A 165 -1.16 6.42 -26.85
CA CYS A 165 -0.95 5.20 -26.05
C CYS A 165 -2.25 4.77 -25.37
N GLY A 166 -2.48 3.47 -25.20
CA GLY A 166 -3.73 2.94 -24.62
C GLY A 166 -5.00 3.10 -25.47
N LEU A 167 -4.93 3.67 -26.69
CA LEU A 167 -6.10 3.90 -27.56
C LEU A 167 -6.45 2.83 -28.62
N PRO A 168 -5.73 1.70 -28.86
CA PRO A 168 -6.18 0.77 -29.89
C PRO A 168 -7.38 -0.07 -29.41
N GLY A 169 -8.59 0.38 -29.75
CA GLY A 169 -9.81 -0.44 -29.72
C GLY A 169 -10.67 -0.37 -28.45
N VAL A 170 -10.51 0.64 -27.60
CA VAL A 170 -11.31 0.78 -26.37
C VAL A 170 -12.66 1.48 -26.66
N PRO A 171 -13.81 0.90 -26.26
CA PRO A 171 -15.12 1.56 -26.38
C PRO A 171 -15.19 2.85 -25.54
N PRO A 172 -16.10 3.80 -25.86
CA PRO A 172 -16.09 5.18 -25.34
C PRO A 172 -16.20 5.38 -23.81
N SER A 173 -16.22 4.32 -23.00
CA SER A 173 -16.48 4.34 -21.56
C SER A 173 -15.62 3.38 -20.74
N GLY A 174 -14.66 2.67 -21.34
CA GLY A 174 -13.69 1.86 -20.61
C GLY A 174 -12.44 2.70 -20.40
N GLY A 175 -12.00 2.91 -19.16
CA GLY A 175 -10.70 3.53 -18.87
C GLY A 175 -9.54 2.68 -19.41
N PRO A 176 -8.29 2.99 -19.02
CA PRO A 176 -7.14 2.22 -19.45
C PRO A 176 -7.24 0.76 -18.97
N THR A 177 -6.69 -0.18 -19.73
CA THR A 177 -6.65 -1.59 -19.35
C THR A 177 -5.46 -1.81 -18.42
N PRO A 178 -5.65 -2.12 -17.13
CA PRO A 178 -4.53 -2.26 -16.21
C PRO A 178 -3.74 -3.55 -16.46
N ILE A 179 -2.44 -3.45 -16.24
CA ILE A 179 -1.52 -4.59 -16.21
C ILE A 179 -1.50 -5.16 -14.79
N VAL A 180 -1.91 -6.42 -14.65
CA VAL A 180 -2.10 -7.09 -13.36
C VAL A 180 -0.88 -7.90 -12.96
N CYS A 181 -0.54 -7.87 -11.67
CA CYS A 181 0.45 -8.75 -11.04
C CYS A 181 -0.14 -9.38 -9.77
N THR A 182 -0.12 -10.70 -9.69
CA THR A 182 -0.65 -11.47 -8.55
C THR A 182 0.44 -11.93 -7.57
N THR A 183 1.66 -11.38 -7.69
CA THR A 183 2.77 -11.68 -6.76
C THR A 183 2.68 -10.78 -5.53
N ASP A 184 2.78 -11.37 -4.34
CA ASP A 184 2.81 -10.63 -3.09
C ASP A 184 4.07 -9.76 -2.97
N ASN A 185 3.90 -8.57 -2.39
CA ASN A 185 4.96 -7.58 -2.12
C ASN A 185 5.71 -7.14 -3.38
N VAL A 186 4.98 -7.08 -4.50
CA VAL A 186 5.50 -6.56 -5.75
C VAL A 186 5.73 -5.06 -5.65
N ASN A 187 6.78 -4.58 -6.28
CA ASN A 187 7.13 -3.18 -6.38
C ASN A 187 6.93 -2.66 -7.81
N ILE A 188 6.93 -1.35 -7.98
CA ILE A 188 6.86 -0.73 -9.31
C ILE A 188 7.92 0.35 -9.46
N ALA A 189 8.52 0.42 -10.64
CA ALA A 189 9.36 1.54 -11.05
C ALA A 189 8.58 2.35 -12.09
N ILE A 190 8.53 3.67 -11.91
CA ILE A 190 7.88 4.60 -12.82
C ILE A 190 8.97 5.47 -13.44
N THR A 191 9.05 5.47 -14.76
CA THR A 191 10.05 6.20 -15.54
C THR A 191 9.36 7.30 -16.33
N PHE A 192 9.86 8.53 -16.18
CA PHE A 192 9.44 9.66 -16.98
C PHE A 192 10.53 10.01 -18.01
N CYS A 193 10.12 10.26 -19.25
CA CYS A 193 10.97 10.55 -20.41
C CYS A 193 11.96 9.44 -20.77
N ASP A 194 11.50 8.18 -20.78
CA ASP A 194 12.22 7.06 -21.40
C ASP A 194 12.07 7.06 -22.94
#